data_AF-A0A261CB10-F1
#
_entry.id   AF-A0A261CB10-F1
#
_cell.length_a   1.000
_cell.length_b   1.000
_cell.length_c   1.000
_cell.angle_alpha   90.00
_cell.angle_beta   90.00
_cell.angle_gamma   90.00
#
_symmetry.space_group_name_H-M   'P 1'
#
loop_
_entity.id
_entity.type
_entity.pdbx_description
1 polymer ?
#
loop_
_entity_poly.entity_id
_entity_poly.type
_entity_poly.pdbx_seq_one_letter_code
_entity_poly.pdbx_strand_id
1 'polypeptide(L)'
;MWVRIKVPYLGSQIHRVSVPDDLVKWSREWVEYTPPVYTDQKVHGQDWSDPEINDGRFKPAWNSIDGKINRVSYVCQYSFDTKTLCPLNPIGRTGIAGRGLLGRWGPNHAADPIVSRISDDGHLEFVAIQRRDNGEWAIPGGMVDAGENVSQTLQREFAEEAMHGVVDKESLKELWSNGKELYRGYVDDPRNTDNSWMETVVFNFHDSEGLLKNVDLQAGDDAKALPMNRGGGDRRAAPDINGLTSLKIDNLSYQTTPNDLRRVFDRYGDIGDVHIPRDKYSRQSKGFGFVRFYERRDAEHALDRTDGKLVDGRELRVTLAKYDRPSDERGGRGGGSGGRRRSRSPRRRSRSPRYSRSRSPRRSRSRTRSPPSRDRRDSPDRRDRSASRSRSPPAREDASSPIGRRSKSRSASRSPSRSRSRSNSR
;
A
#
# COMPACT_ATOMS: atom_id res chain seq x y z
N MET A 1 12.75 -15.49 -11.67
CA MET A 1 11.77 -14.38 -11.79
C MET A 1 12.57 -13.16 -12.23
N TRP A 2 12.08 -12.41 -13.22
CA TRP A 2 12.97 -11.90 -14.26
C TRP A 2 12.97 -10.38 -14.43
N VAL A 3 14.04 -9.74 -13.95
CA VAL A 3 14.40 -8.38 -14.34
C VAL A 3 14.61 -8.34 -15.85
N ARG A 4 13.92 -7.42 -16.55
CA ARG A 4 13.84 -7.43 -18.01
C ARG A 4 15.15 -6.95 -18.65
N ILE A 5 15.99 -7.89 -19.08
CA ILE A 5 17.27 -7.67 -19.79
C ILE A 5 17.15 -6.67 -20.97
N LYS A 6 15.97 -6.55 -21.59
CA LYS A 6 15.67 -5.60 -22.67
C LYS A 6 15.41 -4.15 -22.23
N VAL A 7 15.59 -3.83 -20.95
CA VAL A 7 15.43 -2.49 -20.38
C VAL A 7 16.73 -2.15 -19.64
N PRO A 8 17.32 -0.94 -19.82
CA PRO A 8 18.47 -0.53 -19.04
C PRO A 8 18.11 -0.43 -17.54
N TYR A 9 19.13 -0.43 -16.70
CA TYR A 9 18.99 -0.12 -15.28
C TYR A 9 18.34 1.26 -15.11
N LEU A 10 17.42 1.37 -14.14
CA LEU A 10 16.54 2.52 -13.94
C LEU A 10 17.29 3.87 -13.99
N GLY A 11 16.81 4.78 -14.83
CA GLY A 11 17.40 6.12 -15.02
C GLY A 11 18.69 6.18 -15.85
N SER A 12 19.22 5.04 -16.32
CA SER A 12 20.52 4.94 -17.00
C SER A 12 20.41 4.43 -18.45
N GLN A 13 21.56 4.26 -19.12
CA GLN A 13 21.70 3.51 -20.37
C GLN A 13 22.39 2.14 -20.19
N ILE A 14 22.76 1.78 -18.95
CA ILE A 14 23.52 0.56 -18.64
C ILE A 14 22.59 -0.65 -18.69
N HIS A 15 22.91 -1.64 -19.52
CA HIS A 15 22.11 -2.86 -19.64
C HIS A 15 22.70 -3.98 -18.77
N ARG A 16 21.83 -4.78 -18.15
CA ARG A 16 22.22 -5.95 -17.36
C ARG A 16 22.70 -7.08 -18.28
N VAL A 17 23.73 -7.81 -17.87
CA VAL A 17 24.08 -9.11 -18.46
C VAL A 17 22.90 -10.07 -18.31
N SER A 18 22.61 -10.84 -19.35
CA SER A 18 21.60 -11.92 -19.29
C SER A 18 22.10 -13.05 -18.40
N VAL A 19 21.50 -13.21 -17.21
CA VAL A 19 21.80 -14.28 -16.25
C VAL A 19 20.79 -15.43 -16.43
N PRO A 20 21.17 -16.60 -16.97
CA PRO A 20 20.27 -17.77 -17.04
C PRO A 20 19.71 -18.20 -15.67
N ASP A 21 18.46 -18.66 -15.60
CA ASP A 21 17.77 -19.08 -14.35
C ASP A 21 18.62 -20.09 -13.54
N ASP A 22 19.34 -20.99 -14.22
CA ASP A 22 20.21 -22.00 -13.62
C ASP A 22 21.56 -21.45 -13.13
N LEU A 23 22.01 -20.30 -13.65
CA LEU A 23 23.25 -19.61 -13.26
C LEU A 23 23.03 -18.44 -12.28
N VAL A 24 21.79 -18.12 -11.91
CA VAL A 24 21.47 -17.06 -10.90
C VAL A 24 22.22 -17.30 -9.59
N LYS A 25 22.30 -18.52 -9.08
CA LYS A 25 22.89 -18.79 -7.75
C LYS A 25 24.42 -18.71 -7.78
N TRP A 26 25.01 -17.95 -6.85
CA TRP A 26 26.46 -17.82 -6.67
C TRP A 26 27.21 -19.14 -6.44
N SER A 27 26.54 -20.16 -5.91
CA SER A 27 27.07 -21.53 -5.77
C SER A 27 27.24 -22.27 -7.10
N ARG A 28 26.77 -21.70 -8.21
CA ARG A 28 27.09 -22.13 -9.56
C ARG A 28 28.28 -21.34 -10.06
N GLU A 29 29.34 -22.06 -10.42
CA GLU A 29 30.50 -21.50 -11.12
C GLU A 29 30.05 -20.94 -12.48
N TRP A 30 30.54 -19.75 -12.80
CA TRP A 30 30.38 -19.11 -14.11
C TRP A 30 31.54 -18.13 -14.26
N VAL A 31 32.56 -18.54 -15.01
CA VAL A 31 33.87 -17.85 -15.05
C VAL A 31 33.83 -16.60 -15.93
N GLU A 32 33.02 -16.62 -16.99
CA GLU A 32 32.78 -15.51 -17.90
C GLU A 32 31.77 -14.48 -17.37
N TYR A 33 31.34 -14.59 -16.10
CA TYR A 33 30.40 -13.63 -15.52
C TYR A 33 31.07 -12.28 -15.23
N THR A 34 31.08 -11.41 -16.23
CA THR A 34 31.58 -10.04 -16.16
C THR A 34 30.44 -9.01 -16.30
N PRO A 35 29.64 -8.78 -15.24
CA PRO A 35 28.61 -7.75 -15.26
C PRO A 35 29.23 -6.35 -15.36
N PRO A 36 28.59 -5.37 -16.03
CA PRO A 36 28.99 -3.98 -15.95
C PRO A 36 28.87 -3.49 -14.50
N VAL A 37 29.83 -2.67 -14.07
CA VAL A 37 29.81 -2.00 -12.77
C VAL A 37 29.15 -0.64 -12.94
N TYR A 38 28.12 -0.35 -12.14
CA TYR A 38 27.41 0.92 -12.15
C TYR A 38 27.00 1.35 -10.73
N THR A 39 27.26 2.62 -10.44
CA THR A 39 26.68 3.40 -9.34
C THR A 39 26.30 4.74 -9.96
N ASP A 40 25.11 5.26 -9.66
CA ASP A 40 24.67 6.53 -10.25
C ASP A 40 25.40 7.73 -9.64
N GLN A 41 25.69 8.75 -10.45
CA GLN A 41 26.44 9.92 -10.02
C GLN A 41 25.81 10.63 -8.80
N LYS A 42 24.48 10.52 -8.62
CA LYS A 42 23.73 11.10 -7.48
C LYS A 42 23.93 10.34 -6.16
N VAL A 43 24.37 9.08 -6.20
CA VAL A 43 24.63 8.28 -4.99
C VAL A 43 25.93 8.73 -4.30
N HIS A 44 26.93 9.19 -5.05
CA HIS A 44 28.22 9.54 -4.47
C HIS A 44 28.15 10.81 -3.61
N GLY A 45 28.80 10.76 -2.44
CA GLY A 45 29.02 11.92 -1.57
C GLY A 45 27.79 12.38 -0.77
N GLN A 46 26.75 11.56 -0.67
CA GLN A 46 25.54 11.87 0.10
C GLN A 46 25.61 11.29 1.53
N ASP A 47 25.03 11.95 2.53
CA ASP A 47 24.99 11.44 3.91
C ASP A 47 24.22 10.10 4.04
N TRP A 48 23.22 9.90 3.18
CA TRP A 48 22.46 8.64 3.07
C TRP A 48 23.20 7.54 2.28
N SER A 49 24.37 7.83 1.71
CA SER A 49 25.20 6.90 0.93
C SER A 49 26.40 6.36 1.72
N ASP A 50 26.93 5.22 1.31
CA ASP A 50 28.28 4.79 1.68
C ASP A 50 29.36 5.42 0.75
N PRO A 51 30.63 5.48 1.19
CA PRO A 51 31.78 5.61 0.30
C PRO A 51 31.89 4.45 -0.72
N GLU A 52 32.84 4.55 -1.64
CA GLU A 52 33.21 3.41 -2.49
C GLU A 52 33.92 2.31 -1.70
N ILE A 53 33.71 1.06 -2.14
CA ILE A 53 34.24 -0.15 -1.48
C ILE A 53 35.77 -0.17 -1.35
N ASN A 54 36.48 0.60 -2.17
CA ASN A 54 37.93 0.71 -2.23
C ASN A 54 38.51 1.96 -1.51
N ASP A 55 37.69 2.79 -0.84
CA ASP A 55 38.21 3.84 0.04
C ASP A 55 38.83 3.19 1.29
N GLY A 56 40.15 3.33 1.47
CA GLY A 56 40.87 2.78 2.63
C GLY A 56 40.44 3.34 3.99
N ARG A 57 39.58 4.38 4.03
CA ARG A 57 38.90 4.89 5.23
C ARG A 57 37.59 4.15 5.53
N PHE A 58 36.93 3.62 4.50
CA PHE A 58 35.67 2.90 4.63
C PHE A 58 35.91 1.48 5.15
N LYS A 59 35.52 1.23 6.39
CA LYS A 59 35.74 -0.04 7.10
C LYS A 59 34.43 -0.56 7.70
N PRO A 60 33.43 -0.88 6.85
CA PRO A 60 32.07 -1.21 7.28
C PRO A 60 32.02 -2.50 8.11
N ALA A 61 31.25 -2.48 9.19
CA ALA A 61 30.97 -3.66 10.01
C ALA A 61 29.85 -4.53 9.38
N TRP A 62 30.19 -5.29 8.33
CA TRP A 62 29.24 -6.15 7.61
C TRP A 62 28.49 -7.15 8.50
N ASN A 63 27.28 -7.55 8.08
CA ASN A 63 26.39 -8.46 8.80
C ASN A 63 26.13 -8.05 10.27
N SER A 64 26.25 -6.75 10.60
CA SER A 64 26.11 -6.21 11.96
C SER A 64 25.54 -4.79 11.97
N ILE A 65 25.43 -4.16 13.15
CA ILE A 65 25.05 -2.74 13.28
C ILE A 65 26.31 -1.87 13.22
N ASP A 66 26.50 -1.19 12.10
CA ASP A 66 27.66 -0.35 11.79
C ASP A 66 27.42 1.09 12.28
N GLY A 67 27.53 1.28 13.59
CA GLY A 67 27.28 2.56 14.27
C GLY A 67 25.80 2.97 14.21
N LYS A 68 25.42 3.72 13.18
CA LYS A 68 24.02 4.10 12.87
C LYS A 68 23.40 3.26 11.74
N ILE A 69 24.21 2.57 10.94
CA ILE A 69 23.75 1.89 9.74
C ILE A 69 23.47 0.43 10.09
N ASN A 70 22.22 -0.02 9.94
CA ASN A 70 21.95 -1.46 9.97
C ASN A 70 22.54 -2.10 8.69
N ARG A 71 23.51 -3.01 8.84
CA ARG A 71 24.03 -3.85 7.75
C ARG A 71 23.63 -5.32 7.93
N VAL A 72 22.71 -5.65 8.84
CA VAL A 72 22.17 -7.00 9.03
C VAL A 72 21.03 -7.22 8.04
N SER A 73 21.24 -8.13 7.08
CA SER A 73 20.16 -8.63 6.22
C SER A 73 19.17 -9.45 7.03
N TYR A 74 17.88 -9.26 6.76
CA TYR A 74 16.81 -10.00 7.40
C TYR A 74 16.69 -11.44 6.89
N VAL A 75 17.29 -11.79 5.74
CA VAL A 75 17.15 -13.13 5.12
C VAL A 75 18.33 -14.06 5.39
N CYS A 76 19.55 -13.54 5.61
CA CYS A 76 20.73 -14.36 5.91
C CYS A 76 21.91 -13.53 6.45
N GLN A 77 22.98 -14.22 6.87
CA GLN A 77 24.32 -13.62 6.78
C GLN A 77 24.80 -13.72 5.33
N TYR A 78 24.99 -12.59 4.65
CA TYR A 78 25.44 -12.56 3.25
C TYR A 78 26.95 -12.78 3.14
N SER A 79 27.36 -13.36 2.01
CA SER A 79 28.75 -13.59 1.62
C SER A 79 29.34 -12.37 0.89
N PHE A 80 30.61 -12.49 0.51
CA PHE A 80 31.38 -11.43 -0.16
C PHE A 80 32.10 -11.98 -1.39
N ASP A 81 32.30 -11.13 -2.40
CA ASP A 81 33.20 -11.46 -3.50
C ASP A 81 34.65 -11.44 -3.00
N THR A 82 35.41 -12.49 -3.34
CA THR A 82 36.76 -12.72 -2.78
C THR A 82 37.84 -11.81 -3.37
N LYS A 83 37.53 -11.04 -4.42
CA LYS A 83 38.48 -10.15 -5.11
C LYS A 83 38.23 -8.68 -4.78
N THR A 84 36.96 -8.27 -4.72
CA THR A 84 36.51 -6.88 -4.52
C THR A 84 36.02 -6.59 -3.11
N LEU A 85 35.77 -7.63 -2.30
CA LEU A 85 35.20 -7.56 -0.95
C LEU A 85 33.80 -6.92 -0.87
N CYS A 86 33.13 -6.73 -2.01
CA CYS A 86 31.73 -6.34 -2.06
C CYS A 86 30.85 -7.41 -1.40
N PRO A 87 29.77 -7.03 -0.67
CA PRO A 87 28.68 -7.95 -0.36
C PRO A 87 28.12 -8.62 -1.62
N LEU A 88 27.63 -9.84 -1.50
CA LEU A 88 26.94 -10.56 -2.58
C LEU A 88 25.44 -10.68 -2.29
N ASN A 89 24.62 -10.33 -3.28
CA ASN A 89 23.16 -10.41 -3.22
C ASN A 89 22.70 -11.84 -2.87
N PRO A 90 21.93 -12.04 -1.78
CA PRO A 90 21.62 -13.37 -1.27
C PRO A 90 20.69 -14.18 -2.17
N ILE A 91 19.97 -13.54 -3.09
CA ILE A 91 19.14 -14.21 -4.08
C ILE A 91 19.97 -14.70 -5.26
N GLY A 92 20.98 -13.94 -5.70
CA GLY A 92 21.92 -14.35 -6.74
C GLY A 92 22.45 -13.20 -7.60
N ARG A 93 23.06 -13.58 -8.73
CA ARG A 93 23.47 -12.71 -9.83
C ARG A 93 22.26 -11.98 -10.42
N THR A 94 22.39 -10.69 -10.66
CA THR A 94 21.37 -9.78 -11.19
C THR A 94 21.77 -9.14 -12.53
N GLY A 95 22.97 -9.44 -13.02
CA GLY A 95 23.53 -8.96 -14.28
C GLY A 95 24.19 -7.58 -14.21
N ILE A 96 24.35 -6.98 -13.03
CA ILE A 96 24.99 -5.66 -12.85
C ILE A 96 25.65 -5.57 -11.46
N ALA A 97 26.89 -5.09 -11.41
CA ALA A 97 27.65 -4.89 -10.18
C ALA A 97 27.71 -3.39 -9.81
N GLY A 98 28.29 -3.07 -8.65
CA GLY A 98 28.17 -1.73 -8.06
C GLY A 98 26.85 -1.55 -7.32
N ARG A 99 26.44 -0.31 -7.02
CA ARG A 99 25.26 -0.02 -6.18
C ARG A 99 24.02 0.44 -6.96
N GLY A 100 24.20 0.82 -8.23
CA GLY A 100 23.16 1.48 -9.02
C GLY A 100 22.66 2.75 -8.33
N LEU A 101 21.36 2.82 -8.03
CA LEU A 101 20.72 3.93 -7.32
C LEU A 101 20.66 3.75 -5.78
N LEU A 102 21.18 2.63 -5.24
CA LEU A 102 21.07 2.32 -3.81
C LEU A 102 22.22 2.94 -3.00
N GLY A 103 21.90 3.52 -1.83
CA GLY A 103 22.87 4.25 -1.02
C GLY A 103 23.90 3.35 -0.34
N ARG A 104 23.46 2.22 0.19
CA ARG A 104 24.29 1.30 0.98
C ARG A 104 24.77 0.11 0.17
N TRP A 105 25.99 -0.34 0.45
CA TRP A 105 26.46 -1.66 0.07
C TRP A 105 25.75 -2.73 0.92
N GLY A 106 25.29 -3.80 0.29
CA GLY A 106 24.48 -4.83 0.94
C GLY A 106 22.99 -4.44 1.05
N PRO A 107 22.31 -4.78 2.15
CA PRO A 107 20.87 -4.50 2.31
C PRO A 107 20.61 -3.00 2.48
N ASN A 108 19.58 -2.51 1.79
CA ASN A 108 19.01 -1.17 1.91
C ASN A 108 17.59 -1.34 2.45
N HIS A 109 17.38 -0.92 3.71
CA HIS A 109 16.15 -1.22 4.44
C HIS A 109 15.06 -0.17 4.20
N ALA A 110 13.85 -0.64 3.93
CA ALA A 110 12.61 0.11 3.87
C ALA A 110 11.61 -0.37 4.94
N ALA A 111 10.52 0.37 5.14
CA ALA A 111 9.41 -0.05 5.98
C ALA A 111 8.05 0.38 5.38
N ASP A 112 7.12 -0.56 5.31
CA ASP A 112 5.83 -0.44 4.61
C ASP A 112 4.64 -0.53 5.59
N PRO A 113 4.01 0.60 5.97
CA PRO A 113 2.85 0.65 6.86
C PRO A 113 1.54 0.48 6.07
N ILE A 114 1.02 -0.75 6.06
CA ILE A 114 -0.35 -1.02 5.60
C ILE A 114 -1.32 -0.63 6.72
N VAL A 115 -1.96 0.52 6.58
CA VAL A 115 -3.05 0.95 7.48
C VAL A 115 -4.38 0.51 6.89
N SER A 116 -5.12 -0.36 7.57
CA SER A 116 -6.34 -1.02 7.04
C SER A 116 -7.54 -0.95 7.98
N ARG A 117 -8.74 -1.10 7.41
CA ARG A 117 -10.02 -1.15 8.14
C ARG A 117 -11.05 -2.02 7.41
N ILE A 118 -12.16 -2.32 8.06
CA ILE A 118 -13.35 -2.87 7.40
C ILE A 118 -14.32 -1.73 7.08
N SER A 119 -14.83 -1.68 5.85
CA SER A 119 -15.85 -0.70 5.42
C SER A 119 -17.22 -1.04 5.99
N ASP A 120 -18.15 -0.08 5.93
CA ASP A 120 -19.52 -0.28 6.42
C ASP A 120 -20.32 -1.33 5.60
N ASP A 121 -19.87 -1.64 4.38
CA ASP A 121 -20.38 -2.73 3.53
C ASP A 121 -19.67 -4.08 3.79
N GLY A 122 -18.71 -4.14 4.72
CA GLY A 122 -18.00 -5.37 5.11
C GLY A 122 -16.78 -5.74 4.24
N HIS A 123 -16.26 -4.81 3.44
CA HIS A 123 -15.06 -5.03 2.62
C HIS A 123 -13.78 -4.56 3.32
N LEU A 124 -12.64 -5.20 3.06
CA LEU A 124 -11.34 -4.74 3.53
C LEU A 124 -10.88 -3.54 2.69
N GLU A 125 -10.60 -2.42 3.36
CA GLU A 125 -9.98 -1.23 2.77
C GLU A 125 -8.59 -1.04 3.39
N PHE A 126 -7.66 -0.46 2.62
CA PHE A 126 -6.38 0.01 3.14
C PHE A 126 -5.97 1.32 2.48
N VAL A 127 -5.11 2.07 3.17
CA VAL A 127 -4.58 3.34 2.68
C VAL A 127 -3.46 3.07 1.67
N ALA A 128 -3.62 3.61 0.46
CA ALA A 128 -2.65 3.57 -0.61
C ALA A 128 -2.45 4.98 -1.16
N ILE A 129 -1.25 5.28 -1.65
CA ILE A 129 -0.92 6.53 -2.35
C ILE A 129 -0.80 6.26 -3.85
N GLN A 130 -1.02 7.30 -4.66
CA GLN A 130 -0.64 7.28 -6.08
C GLN A 130 0.63 8.10 -6.26
N ARG A 131 1.74 7.46 -6.68
CA ARG A 131 3.05 8.12 -6.78
C ARG A 131 3.06 9.27 -7.79
N ARG A 132 3.81 10.34 -7.50
CA ARG A 132 3.97 11.51 -8.39
C ARG A 132 4.68 11.15 -9.70
N ASP A 133 5.72 10.32 -9.64
CA ASP A 133 6.63 10.02 -10.75
C ASP A 133 6.01 9.16 -11.87
N ASN A 134 5.37 8.05 -11.53
CA ASN A 134 4.85 7.07 -12.49
C ASN A 134 3.31 6.93 -12.48
N GLY A 135 2.62 7.46 -11.46
CA GLY A 135 1.17 7.34 -11.33
C GLY A 135 0.65 5.95 -10.93
N GLU A 136 1.53 5.04 -10.49
CA GLU A 136 1.14 3.75 -9.93
C GLU A 136 0.66 3.91 -8.48
N TRP A 137 -0.16 2.96 -8.03
CA TRP A 137 -0.63 2.89 -6.64
C TRP A 137 0.34 2.06 -5.79
N ALA A 138 0.73 2.58 -4.64
CA ALA A 138 1.68 1.98 -3.71
C ALA A 138 1.19 2.05 -2.26
N ILE A 139 1.82 1.25 -1.38
CA ILE A 139 1.74 1.43 0.08
C ILE A 139 2.51 2.73 0.41
N PRO A 140 2.03 3.57 1.34
CA PRO A 140 2.76 4.77 1.77
C PRO A 140 3.96 4.41 2.66
N GLY A 141 5.10 4.04 2.05
CA GLY A 141 6.25 3.45 2.71
C GLY A 141 7.57 3.81 2.02
N GLY A 142 8.63 3.94 2.82
CA GLY A 142 9.90 4.52 2.41
C GLY A 142 11.11 3.96 3.16
N MET A 143 12.22 4.70 3.13
CA MET A 143 13.54 4.21 3.56
C MET A 143 13.74 4.37 5.07
N VAL A 144 14.35 3.37 5.71
CA VAL A 144 14.75 3.46 7.13
C VAL A 144 15.97 4.37 7.24
N ASP A 145 15.82 5.46 7.99
CA ASP A 145 16.84 6.48 8.11
C ASP A 145 18.05 6.06 8.97
N ALA A 146 19.19 6.75 8.82
CA ALA A 146 20.44 6.37 9.49
C ALA A 146 20.37 6.54 11.03
N GLY A 147 20.07 5.44 11.72
CA GLY A 147 19.85 5.39 13.18
C GLY A 147 18.39 5.49 13.60
N GLU A 148 17.45 5.49 12.63
CA GLU A 148 16.01 5.38 12.88
C GLU A 148 15.62 3.93 13.22
N ASN A 149 14.61 3.75 14.06
CA ASN A 149 13.99 2.44 14.26
C ASN A 149 12.84 2.23 13.26
N VAL A 150 12.66 1.01 12.76
CA VAL A 150 11.56 0.62 11.85
C VAL A 150 10.19 1.11 12.36
N SER A 151 9.91 1.12 13.67
CA SER A 151 8.65 1.62 14.22
C SER A 151 8.47 3.14 14.13
N GLN A 152 9.57 3.89 14.00
CA GLN A 152 9.56 5.33 13.72
C GLN A 152 9.37 5.56 12.22
N THR A 153 10.09 4.83 11.36
CA THR A 153 9.92 4.86 9.90
C THR A 153 8.46 4.62 9.52
N LEU A 154 7.84 3.53 10.01
CA LEU A 154 6.43 3.19 9.74
C LEU A 154 5.42 4.29 10.13
N GLN A 155 5.73 5.09 11.15
CA GLN A 155 4.89 6.24 11.56
C GLN A 155 5.20 7.49 10.76
N ARG A 156 6.47 7.70 10.40
CA ARG A 156 6.96 8.86 9.65
C ARG A 156 6.49 8.82 8.20
N GLU A 157 6.79 7.75 7.48
CA GLU A 157 6.40 7.56 6.07
C GLU A 157 4.87 7.69 5.90
N PHE A 158 4.09 7.04 6.77
CA PHE A 158 2.64 7.17 6.74
C PHE A 158 2.15 8.60 7.03
N ALA A 159 2.78 9.31 7.97
CA ALA A 159 2.44 10.70 8.26
C ALA A 159 2.73 11.58 7.04
N GLU A 160 3.94 11.49 6.51
CA GLU A 160 4.47 12.30 5.42
C GLU A 160 3.66 12.04 4.13
N GLU A 161 3.53 10.78 3.70
CA GLU A 161 2.91 10.41 2.42
C GLU A 161 1.37 10.37 2.43
N ALA A 162 0.71 10.05 3.55
CA ALA A 162 -0.75 9.86 3.61
C ALA A 162 -1.52 10.88 4.48
N MET A 163 -0.83 11.73 5.25
CA MET A 163 -1.45 12.70 6.16
C MET A 163 -0.80 14.10 6.13
N HIS A 164 -0.12 14.48 5.03
CA HIS A 164 0.60 15.77 4.90
C HIS A 164 1.54 16.09 6.09
N GLY A 165 2.16 15.08 6.69
CA GLY A 165 3.03 15.21 7.88
C GLY A 165 2.30 15.42 9.21
N VAL A 166 0.96 15.60 9.22
CA VAL A 166 0.19 15.93 10.42
C VAL A 166 -0.45 14.69 11.04
N VAL A 167 0.38 13.81 11.63
CA VAL A 167 -0.12 12.77 12.55
C VAL A 167 -0.26 13.34 13.96
N ASP A 168 -1.49 13.40 14.46
CA ASP A 168 -1.73 13.44 15.90
C ASP A 168 -1.33 12.09 16.52
N LYS A 169 -0.16 12.11 17.16
CA LYS A 169 0.46 10.92 17.76
C LYS A 169 -0.27 10.39 18.99
N GLU A 170 -1.18 11.15 19.60
CA GLU A 170 -2.05 10.63 20.66
C GLU A 170 -3.33 10.00 20.07
N SER A 171 -3.98 10.64 19.09
CA SER A 171 -5.21 10.07 18.47
C SER A 171 -4.98 8.76 17.70
N LEU A 172 -3.79 8.52 17.14
CA LEU A 172 -3.46 7.25 16.47
C LEU A 172 -2.58 6.29 17.31
N LYS A 173 -2.34 6.61 18.59
CA LYS A 173 -1.43 5.86 19.47
C LYS A 173 -1.78 4.38 19.60
N GLU A 174 -3.07 4.07 19.72
CA GLU A 174 -3.59 2.71 19.85
C GLU A 174 -3.50 1.92 18.54
N LEU A 175 -3.71 2.58 17.39
CA LEU A 175 -3.49 1.99 16.07
C LEU A 175 -2.02 1.56 15.93
N TRP A 176 -1.08 2.46 16.23
CA TRP A 176 0.36 2.19 16.14
C TRP A 176 0.86 1.14 17.16
N SER A 177 0.19 0.96 18.31
CA SER A 177 0.56 -0.09 19.27
C SER A 177 0.14 -1.50 18.84
N ASN A 178 -0.84 -1.63 17.94
CA ASN A 178 -1.44 -2.91 17.53
C ASN A 178 -0.94 -3.39 16.15
N GLY A 179 0.25 -2.95 15.73
CA GLY A 179 0.86 -3.35 14.46
C GLY A 179 1.24 -4.82 14.40
N LYS A 180 0.82 -5.52 13.33
CA LYS A 180 1.19 -6.91 13.04
C LYS A 180 2.16 -6.98 11.86
N GLU A 181 3.34 -7.53 12.08
CA GLU A 181 4.27 -7.86 10.99
C GLU A 181 3.64 -8.87 10.01
N LEU A 182 3.62 -8.53 8.72
CA LEU A 182 3.14 -9.41 7.65
C LEU A 182 4.29 -10.00 6.83
N TYR A 183 5.36 -9.22 6.64
CA TYR A 183 6.52 -9.63 5.85
C TYR A 183 7.79 -8.94 6.36
N ARG A 184 8.91 -9.62 6.23
CA ARG A 184 10.26 -9.09 6.49
C ARG A 184 11.26 -9.83 5.60
N GLY A 185 12.01 -9.10 4.78
CA GLY A 185 13.02 -9.71 3.90
C GLY A 185 13.28 -8.99 2.58
N TYR A 186 13.93 -9.71 1.67
CA TYR A 186 14.36 -9.25 0.34
C TYR A 186 13.19 -8.94 -0.61
N VAL A 187 13.19 -7.75 -1.20
CA VAL A 187 12.24 -7.32 -2.22
C VAL A 187 12.86 -7.49 -3.62
N ASP A 188 12.13 -8.09 -4.57
CA ASP A 188 12.57 -8.18 -5.98
C ASP A 188 12.36 -6.83 -6.69
N ASP A 189 13.28 -5.90 -6.45
CA ASP A 189 13.22 -4.49 -6.88
C ASP A 189 14.12 -4.24 -8.10
N PRO A 190 13.68 -3.47 -9.12
CA PRO A 190 14.48 -3.17 -10.31
C PRO A 190 15.79 -2.42 -10.03
N ARG A 191 15.95 -1.82 -8.84
CA ARG A 191 17.19 -1.19 -8.36
C ARG A 191 18.24 -2.20 -7.87
N ASN A 192 17.88 -3.45 -7.59
CA ASN A 192 18.80 -4.43 -7.01
C ASN A 192 19.96 -4.76 -7.94
N THR A 193 21.17 -4.75 -7.41
CA THR A 193 22.41 -5.15 -8.09
C THR A 193 22.94 -6.44 -7.46
N ASP A 194 24.09 -6.90 -7.95
CA ASP A 194 24.85 -8.00 -7.36
C ASP A 194 25.39 -7.65 -5.96
N ASN A 195 25.54 -6.35 -5.64
CA ASN A 195 26.26 -5.88 -4.45
C ASN A 195 25.41 -5.02 -3.49
N SER A 196 24.22 -4.59 -3.91
CA SER A 196 23.25 -3.80 -3.13
C SER A 196 21.83 -4.22 -3.47
N TRP A 197 20.96 -4.37 -2.47
CA TRP A 197 19.58 -4.80 -2.68
C TRP A 197 18.60 -4.19 -1.68
N MET A 198 17.32 -4.13 -2.05
CA MET A 198 16.22 -3.73 -1.20
C MET A 198 15.79 -4.85 -0.26
N GLU A 199 15.59 -4.51 1.01
CA GLU A 199 14.84 -5.32 1.98
C GLU A 199 13.79 -4.45 2.65
N THR A 200 12.62 -5.00 3.00
CA THR A 200 11.57 -4.24 3.69
C THR A 200 11.03 -4.98 4.91
N VAL A 201 10.29 -4.24 5.74
CA VAL A 201 9.44 -4.76 6.81
C VAL A 201 8.02 -4.22 6.60
N VAL A 202 7.08 -5.11 6.29
CA VAL A 202 5.66 -4.75 6.09
C VAL A 202 4.91 -4.98 7.39
N PHE A 203 4.28 -3.94 7.92
CA PHE A 203 3.39 -4.01 9.08
C PHE A 203 1.96 -3.65 8.67
N ASN A 204 0.99 -4.44 9.13
CA ASN A 204 -0.42 -4.07 9.06
C ASN A 204 -0.91 -3.53 10.40
N PHE A 205 -1.36 -2.29 10.39
CA PHE A 205 -2.04 -1.63 11.51
C PHE A 205 -3.54 -1.60 11.17
N HIS A 206 -4.34 -2.39 11.90
CA HIS A 206 -5.76 -2.52 11.63
C HIS A 206 -6.59 -1.65 12.58
N ASP A 207 -7.45 -0.80 12.01
CA ASP A 207 -8.39 0.03 12.74
C ASP A 207 -9.70 -0.74 13.01
N SER A 208 -9.81 -1.30 14.22
CA SER A 208 -11.03 -1.96 14.71
C SER A 208 -12.07 -0.99 15.25
N GLU A 209 -11.65 0.16 15.78
CA GLU A 209 -12.51 1.11 16.50
C GLU A 209 -13.08 2.22 15.59
N GLY A 210 -12.59 2.32 14.35
CA GLY A 210 -13.02 3.32 13.37
C GLY A 210 -12.32 4.68 13.52
N LEU A 211 -11.13 4.71 14.13
CA LEU A 211 -10.30 5.91 14.30
C LEU A 211 -10.09 6.64 12.96
N LEU A 212 -9.85 5.89 11.88
CA LEU A 212 -9.63 6.40 10.52
C LEU A 212 -10.88 6.99 9.87
N LYS A 213 -12.08 6.84 10.46
CA LYS A 213 -13.29 7.49 9.94
C LYS A 213 -13.29 9.01 10.15
N ASN A 214 -12.47 9.50 11.09
CA ASN A 214 -12.32 10.92 11.41
C ASN A 214 -11.01 11.54 10.88
N VAL A 215 -10.18 10.77 10.15
CA VAL A 215 -8.90 11.23 9.60
C VAL A 215 -9.07 11.67 8.15
N ASP A 216 -8.83 12.94 7.86
CA ASP A 216 -8.75 13.46 6.50
C ASP A 216 -7.38 13.16 5.88
N LEU A 217 -7.24 11.94 5.37
CA LEU A 217 -6.08 11.47 4.58
C LEU A 217 -5.83 12.40 3.38
N GLN A 218 -4.59 12.86 3.22
CA GLN A 218 -4.18 13.81 2.19
C GLN A 218 -2.76 13.50 1.70
N ALA A 219 -2.58 13.53 0.38
CA ALA A 219 -1.40 12.97 -0.29
C ALA A 219 -0.14 13.85 -0.15
N GLY A 220 0.88 13.29 0.50
CA GLY A 220 2.17 13.90 0.80
C GLY A 220 3.08 14.20 -0.39
N ASP A 221 4.35 14.47 -0.09
CA ASP A 221 5.29 15.06 -1.06
C ASP A 221 5.74 14.14 -2.20
N ASP A 222 5.58 12.83 -2.07
CA ASP A 222 5.77 11.85 -3.16
C ASP A 222 4.44 11.32 -3.74
N ALA A 223 3.30 11.72 -3.18
CA ALA A 223 1.96 11.28 -3.58
C ALA A 223 1.16 12.37 -4.34
N LYS A 224 0.37 11.99 -5.34
CA LYS A 224 -0.48 12.92 -6.10
C LYS A 224 -1.69 13.33 -5.27
N ALA A 225 -1.91 14.65 -5.14
CA ALA A 225 -3.10 15.22 -4.52
C ALA A 225 -4.37 14.88 -5.32
N LEU A 226 -4.98 13.75 -4.98
CA LEU A 226 -6.30 13.36 -5.48
C LEU A 226 -7.39 14.04 -4.62
N PRO A 227 -8.39 14.69 -5.23
CA PRO A 227 -9.45 15.34 -4.47
C PRO A 227 -10.25 14.33 -3.65
N MET A 228 -10.40 14.62 -2.35
CA MET A 228 -10.95 13.75 -1.30
C MET A 228 -12.44 13.44 -1.53
N ASN A 229 -12.74 12.44 -2.36
CA ASN A 229 -14.10 12.03 -2.67
C ASN A 229 -14.53 10.87 -1.75
N ARG A 230 -15.07 11.21 -0.57
CA ARG A 230 -15.58 10.23 0.41
C ARG A 230 -16.65 9.32 -0.23
N GLY A 231 -16.68 8.06 0.20
CA GLY A 231 -17.28 6.95 -0.55
C GLY A 231 -18.73 7.13 -1.00
N GLY A 232 -19.01 6.76 -2.26
CA GLY A 232 -20.33 6.69 -2.86
C GLY A 232 -20.30 5.92 -4.17
N GLY A 233 -21.14 4.88 -4.30
CA GLY A 233 -21.04 3.89 -5.36
C GLY A 233 -21.31 4.39 -6.79
N ASP A 234 -20.44 3.99 -7.71
CA ASP A 234 -20.60 3.96 -9.19
C ASP A 234 -21.32 5.15 -9.84
N ARG A 235 -20.89 6.38 -9.51
CA ARG A 235 -21.05 7.56 -10.37
C ARG A 235 -19.73 8.31 -10.48
N ARG A 236 -18.97 8.03 -11.52
CA ARG A 236 -17.87 8.91 -11.93
C ARG A 236 -18.44 10.27 -12.32
N ALA A 237 -18.31 11.26 -11.46
CA ALA A 237 -18.21 12.65 -11.93
C ALA A 237 -17.13 12.68 -13.02
N ALA A 238 -17.38 13.37 -14.12
CA ALA A 238 -16.39 13.46 -15.18
C ALA A 238 -15.13 14.18 -14.66
N PRO A 239 -13.92 13.77 -15.05
CA PRO A 239 -12.76 14.66 -14.89
C PRO A 239 -13.08 15.97 -15.60
N ASP A 240 -12.73 17.11 -14.99
CA ASP A 240 -13.12 18.41 -15.52
C ASP A 240 -12.58 18.59 -16.93
N ILE A 241 -13.49 18.91 -17.86
CA ILE A 241 -13.30 18.73 -19.30
C ILE A 241 -12.84 20.04 -19.96
N ASN A 242 -12.94 21.17 -19.24
CA ASN A 242 -12.77 22.52 -19.75
C ASN A 242 -11.34 22.80 -20.26
N GLY A 243 -11.06 22.36 -21.48
CA GLY A 243 -9.77 22.50 -22.18
C GLY A 243 -9.41 21.32 -23.09
N LEU A 244 -9.93 20.11 -22.85
CA LEU A 244 -9.51 18.90 -23.58
C LEU A 244 -10.17 18.77 -24.96
N THR A 245 -9.37 18.47 -25.99
CA THR A 245 -9.90 18.24 -27.34
C THR A 245 -10.46 16.82 -27.45
N SER A 246 -11.75 16.72 -27.76
CA SER A 246 -12.51 15.46 -27.77
C SER A 246 -12.65 14.89 -29.18
N LEU A 247 -12.21 13.65 -29.39
CA LEU A 247 -12.56 12.83 -30.55
C LEU A 247 -13.71 11.88 -30.20
N LYS A 248 -14.68 11.77 -31.11
CA LYS A 248 -15.72 10.74 -31.12
C LYS A 248 -15.33 9.65 -32.11
N ILE A 249 -15.36 8.40 -31.66
CA ILE A 249 -15.02 7.20 -32.43
C ILE A 249 -16.28 6.35 -32.57
N ASP A 250 -16.74 6.16 -33.80
CA ASP A 250 -17.86 5.29 -34.17
C ASP A 250 -17.37 3.97 -34.79
N ASN A 251 -18.29 3.01 -34.91
CA ASN A 251 -18.04 1.66 -35.44
C ASN A 251 -17.04 0.83 -34.61
N LEU A 252 -17.05 1.00 -33.29
CA LEU A 252 -16.30 0.15 -32.37
C LEU A 252 -16.87 -1.27 -32.32
N SER A 253 -16.01 -2.27 -32.10
CA SER A 253 -16.48 -3.61 -31.77
C SER A 253 -17.12 -3.62 -30.39
N TYR A 254 -18.15 -4.46 -30.20
CA TYR A 254 -18.83 -4.58 -28.91
C TYR A 254 -17.90 -5.06 -27.78
N GLN A 255 -16.80 -5.72 -28.14
CA GLN A 255 -15.77 -6.23 -27.22
C GLN A 255 -14.66 -5.22 -26.91
N THR A 256 -14.45 -4.18 -27.73
CA THR A 256 -13.36 -3.20 -27.56
C THR A 256 -13.46 -2.53 -26.17
N THR A 257 -12.37 -2.53 -25.40
CA THR A 257 -12.33 -1.92 -24.07
C THR A 257 -11.73 -0.50 -24.12
N PRO A 258 -11.93 0.33 -23.07
CA PRO A 258 -11.25 1.62 -22.96
C PRO A 258 -9.71 1.50 -22.98
N ASN A 259 -9.15 0.37 -22.54
CA ASN A 259 -7.71 0.12 -22.55
C ASN A 259 -7.18 -0.13 -23.97
N ASP A 260 -7.98 -0.74 -24.84
CA ASP A 260 -7.63 -1.00 -26.24
C ASP A 260 -7.67 0.31 -27.03
N LEU A 261 -8.69 1.14 -26.79
CA LEU A 261 -8.71 2.52 -27.29
C LEU A 261 -7.48 3.31 -26.80
N ARG A 262 -7.14 3.23 -25.51
CA ARG A 262 -5.93 3.90 -25.00
C ARG A 262 -4.71 3.43 -25.79
N ARG A 263 -4.46 2.12 -25.92
CA ARG A 263 -3.35 1.55 -26.71
C ARG A 263 -3.31 1.98 -28.18
N VAL A 264 -4.46 2.16 -28.81
CA VAL A 264 -4.54 2.59 -30.23
C VAL A 264 -4.26 4.09 -30.39
N PHE A 265 -4.65 4.93 -29.42
CA PHE A 265 -4.59 6.39 -29.53
C PHE A 265 -3.40 7.06 -28.80
N ASP A 266 -2.86 6.45 -27.75
CA ASP A 266 -1.75 6.93 -26.90
C ASP A 266 -0.45 7.18 -27.71
N ARG A 267 -0.26 6.38 -28.75
CA ARG A 267 0.78 6.52 -29.79
C ARG A 267 0.65 7.75 -30.72
N TYR A 268 -0.30 8.65 -30.49
CA TYR A 268 -0.47 9.90 -31.22
C TYR A 268 -0.47 11.15 -30.32
N GLY A 269 -0.46 10.99 -28.99
CA GLY A 269 -0.43 12.08 -28.02
C GLY A 269 -1.06 11.71 -26.66
N ASP A 270 -0.97 12.61 -25.69
CA ASP A 270 -1.38 12.32 -24.31
C ASP A 270 -2.91 12.33 -24.12
N ILE A 271 -3.45 11.19 -23.68
CA ILE A 271 -4.88 10.97 -23.45
C ILE A 271 -5.26 11.27 -21.99
N GLY A 272 -6.20 12.19 -21.78
CA GLY A 272 -6.77 12.55 -20.47
C GLY A 272 -8.06 11.83 -20.07
N ASP A 273 -8.91 11.41 -21.03
CA ASP A 273 -10.17 10.70 -20.75
C ASP A 273 -10.50 9.71 -21.89
N VAL A 274 -11.01 8.53 -21.54
CA VAL A 274 -11.52 7.53 -22.48
C VAL A 274 -12.86 7.01 -21.96
N HIS A 275 -13.93 7.23 -22.72
CA HIS A 275 -15.28 6.89 -22.32
C HIS A 275 -16.02 6.13 -23.43
N ILE A 276 -16.39 4.88 -23.17
CA ILE A 276 -17.26 4.08 -24.04
C ILE A 276 -18.64 3.96 -23.38
N PRO A 277 -19.67 4.67 -23.87
CA PRO A 277 -21.04 4.50 -23.38
C PRO A 277 -21.52 3.06 -23.56
N ARG A 278 -21.95 2.44 -22.46
CA ARG A 278 -22.61 1.13 -22.46
C ARG A 278 -24.11 1.33 -22.21
N ASP A 279 -24.93 0.45 -22.74
CA ASP A 279 -26.35 0.42 -22.39
C ASP A 279 -26.53 -0.08 -20.95
N LYS A 280 -27.49 0.53 -20.24
CA LYS A 280 -27.72 0.31 -18.80
C LYS A 280 -28.35 -1.05 -18.49
N TYR A 281 -29.05 -1.65 -19.44
CA TYR A 281 -29.81 -2.89 -19.24
C TYR A 281 -29.05 -4.12 -19.76
N SER A 282 -28.53 -4.05 -20.99
CA SER A 282 -27.74 -5.13 -21.60
C SER A 282 -26.26 -5.12 -21.21
N ARG A 283 -25.74 -4.02 -20.66
CA ARG A 283 -24.30 -3.73 -20.44
C ARG A 283 -23.42 -3.81 -21.69
N GLN A 284 -24.01 -3.88 -22.89
CA GLN A 284 -23.27 -3.88 -24.16
C GLN A 284 -22.80 -2.47 -24.53
N SER A 285 -21.63 -2.36 -25.15
CA SER A 285 -21.08 -1.10 -25.69
C SER A 285 -21.97 -0.58 -26.83
N LYS A 286 -22.27 0.73 -26.88
CA LYS A 286 -23.19 1.30 -27.90
C LYS A 286 -22.58 1.41 -29.32
N GLY A 287 -21.45 0.76 -29.59
CA GLY A 287 -20.73 0.83 -30.87
C GLY A 287 -19.96 2.13 -31.11
N PHE A 288 -19.88 3.02 -30.12
CA PHE A 288 -19.12 4.26 -30.16
C PHE A 288 -18.48 4.59 -28.82
N GLY A 289 -17.48 5.47 -28.84
CA GLY A 289 -16.76 5.97 -27.67
C GLY A 289 -16.15 7.35 -27.91
N PHE A 290 -15.51 7.87 -26.88
CA PHE A 290 -14.83 9.17 -26.90
C PHE A 290 -13.41 9.01 -26.33
N VAL A 291 -12.44 9.65 -26.97
CA VAL A 291 -11.05 9.79 -26.50
C VAL A 291 -10.75 11.29 -26.45
N ARG A 292 -10.14 11.74 -25.36
CA ARG A 292 -9.82 13.16 -25.15
C ARG A 292 -8.32 13.35 -24.98
N PHE A 293 -7.75 14.24 -25.77
CA PHE A 293 -6.35 14.63 -25.68
C PHE A 293 -6.19 15.94 -24.90
N TYR A 294 -5.05 16.10 -24.23
CA TYR A 294 -4.69 17.36 -23.57
C TYR A 294 -4.41 18.47 -24.59
N GLU A 295 -3.71 18.15 -25.68
CA GLU A 295 -3.38 19.09 -26.77
C GLU A 295 -4.30 18.88 -27.99
N ARG A 296 -4.67 19.98 -28.66
CA ARG A 296 -5.52 19.94 -29.86
C ARG A 296 -4.79 19.37 -31.07
N ARG A 297 -3.49 19.70 -31.21
CA ARG A 297 -2.64 19.20 -32.31
C ARG A 297 -2.58 17.67 -32.34
N ASP A 298 -2.51 17.06 -31.17
CA ASP A 298 -2.45 15.61 -31.00
C ASP A 298 -3.77 14.94 -31.42
N ALA A 299 -4.91 15.53 -31.05
CA ALA A 299 -6.22 15.08 -31.50
C ALA A 299 -6.41 15.22 -33.02
N GLU A 300 -5.91 16.30 -33.62
CA GLU A 300 -5.94 16.53 -35.07
C GLU A 300 -5.03 15.52 -35.82
N HIS A 301 -3.81 15.26 -35.33
CA HIS A 301 -2.94 14.23 -35.90
C HIS A 301 -3.46 12.80 -35.66
N ALA A 302 -4.14 12.53 -34.55
CA ALA A 302 -4.78 11.26 -34.30
C ALA A 302 -5.96 11.02 -35.26
N LEU A 303 -6.79 12.04 -35.52
CA LEU A 303 -7.92 11.99 -36.47
C LEU A 303 -7.44 11.51 -37.85
N ASP A 304 -6.51 12.24 -38.47
CA ASP A 304 -5.96 11.98 -39.82
C ASP A 304 -5.26 10.61 -39.95
N ARG A 305 -4.92 9.97 -38.82
CA ARG A 305 -4.17 8.69 -38.77
C ARG A 305 -4.98 7.51 -38.24
N THR A 306 -6.24 7.70 -37.86
CA THR A 306 -7.09 6.65 -37.30
C THR A 306 -8.49 6.56 -37.92
N ASP A 307 -8.99 7.59 -38.61
CA ASP A 307 -10.19 7.46 -39.44
C ASP A 307 -9.92 6.46 -40.59
N GLY A 308 -10.88 5.57 -40.86
CA GLY A 308 -10.74 4.47 -41.83
C GLY A 308 -9.82 3.31 -41.41
N LYS A 309 -9.26 3.32 -40.19
CA LYS A 309 -8.31 2.28 -39.76
C LYS A 309 -9.01 1.02 -39.25
N LEU A 310 -8.65 -0.13 -39.79
CA LEU A 310 -9.12 -1.44 -39.30
C LEU A 310 -8.59 -1.75 -37.88
N VAL A 311 -9.52 -1.93 -36.93
CA VAL A 311 -9.31 -2.40 -35.56
C VAL A 311 -10.42 -3.39 -35.20
N ASP A 312 -10.10 -4.52 -34.57
CA ASP A 312 -11.04 -5.59 -34.21
C ASP A 312 -11.96 -6.07 -35.38
N GLY A 313 -11.45 -6.01 -36.61
CA GLY A 313 -12.19 -6.36 -37.83
C GLY A 313 -13.20 -5.32 -38.31
N ARG A 314 -13.17 -4.09 -37.77
CA ARG A 314 -14.00 -2.95 -38.19
C ARG A 314 -13.16 -1.72 -38.52
N GLU A 315 -13.56 -0.96 -39.52
CA GLU A 315 -12.98 0.36 -39.81
C GLU A 315 -13.45 1.35 -38.75
N LEU A 316 -12.53 1.90 -37.97
CA LEU A 316 -12.82 2.99 -37.04
C LEU A 316 -13.24 4.23 -37.84
N ARG A 317 -14.31 4.89 -37.40
CA ARG A 317 -14.68 6.21 -37.91
C ARG A 317 -14.45 7.26 -36.83
N VAL A 318 -13.57 8.21 -37.07
CA VAL A 318 -13.11 9.17 -36.07
C VAL A 318 -13.52 10.59 -36.49
N THR A 319 -14.02 11.38 -35.54
CA THR A 319 -14.52 12.74 -35.80
C THR A 319 -14.23 13.66 -34.61
N LEU A 320 -13.93 14.93 -34.86
CA LEU A 320 -13.88 15.95 -33.81
C LEU A 320 -15.27 16.16 -33.21
N ALA A 321 -15.41 15.94 -31.90
CA ALA A 321 -16.68 16.06 -31.19
C ALA A 321 -17.02 17.54 -30.96
N LYS A 322 -18.01 18.07 -31.68
CA LYS A 322 -18.40 19.50 -31.65
C LYS A 322 -19.13 19.96 -30.38
N TYR A 323 -19.47 19.06 -29.46
CA TYR A 323 -20.24 19.40 -28.26
C TYR A 323 -19.81 18.59 -27.05
N ASP A 324 -20.01 19.19 -25.87
CA ASP A 324 -19.80 18.55 -24.59
C ASP A 324 -20.84 17.46 -24.29
N ARG A 325 -20.64 16.70 -23.21
CA ARG A 325 -21.51 15.58 -22.83
C ARG A 325 -22.96 16.07 -22.60
N PRO A 326 -23.97 15.47 -23.24
CA PRO A 326 -25.35 15.59 -22.79
C PRO A 326 -25.44 15.15 -21.32
N SER A 327 -25.97 16.02 -20.46
CA SER A 327 -26.05 15.76 -19.02
C SER A 327 -27.21 14.81 -18.70
N ASP A 328 -26.90 13.52 -18.52
CA ASP A 328 -27.83 12.46 -18.07
C ASP A 328 -28.25 12.61 -16.59
N GLU A 329 -28.50 13.84 -16.12
CA GLU A 329 -29.12 14.14 -14.83
C GLU A 329 -30.20 15.23 -14.92
N ARG A 330 -31.49 14.82 -14.85
CA ARG A 330 -32.54 15.33 -13.93
C ARG A 330 -33.95 15.10 -14.47
N GLY A 331 -34.49 13.90 -14.19
CA GLY A 331 -35.95 13.73 -14.04
C GLY A 331 -36.45 14.40 -12.74
N GLY A 332 -36.39 15.74 -12.65
CA GLY A 332 -36.48 16.44 -11.36
C GLY A 332 -36.84 17.93 -11.41
N ARG A 333 -38.11 18.24 -11.74
CA ARG A 333 -38.88 19.48 -11.43
C ARG A 333 -38.16 20.85 -11.54
N GLY A 334 -38.47 21.65 -12.56
CA GLY A 334 -37.97 23.05 -12.60
C GLY A 334 -38.45 24.00 -13.71
N GLY A 335 -39.76 24.20 -13.90
CA GLY A 335 -40.32 25.40 -14.57
C GLY A 335 -40.23 25.51 -16.11
N GLY A 336 -41.36 25.77 -16.78
CA GLY A 336 -41.41 26.03 -18.22
C GLY A 336 -42.86 26.22 -18.73
N SER A 337 -43.16 27.41 -19.27
CA SER A 337 -44.50 27.88 -19.63
C SER A 337 -45.32 26.94 -20.53
N GLY A 338 -46.62 26.75 -20.22
CA GLY A 338 -47.55 25.92 -21.01
C GLY A 338 -49.00 26.05 -20.54
N GLY A 339 -49.66 27.17 -20.85
CA GLY A 339 -50.93 27.53 -20.21
C GLY A 339 -52.17 26.77 -20.68
N ARG A 340 -53.02 26.32 -19.74
CA ARG A 340 -54.44 25.99 -19.98
C ARG A 340 -55.32 26.53 -18.84
N ARG A 341 -56.36 27.29 -19.21
CA ARG A 341 -57.32 27.92 -18.28
C ARG A 341 -58.23 26.86 -17.66
N ARG A 342 -58.44 26.88 -16.34
CA ARG A 342 -59.73 26.52 -15.70
C ARG A 342 -59.84 27.02 -14.27
N SER A 343 -60.92 27.74 -14.01
CA SER A 343 -61.26 28.42 -12.76
C SER A 343 -61.86 27.48 -11.71
N ARG A 344 -61.62 27.77 -10.41
CA ARG A 344 -62.68 28.18 -9.46
C ARG A 344 -62.19 28.37 -8.01
N SER A 345 -62.49 29.56 -7.47
CA SER A 345 -62.94 29.86 -6.09
C SER A 345 -62.14 29.37 -4.85
N PRO A 346 -61.63 30.28 -4.00
CA PRO A 346 -61.20 29.95 -2.63
C PRO A 346 -62.39 29.89 -1.64
N ARG A 347 -62.25 29.14 -0.54
CA ARG A 347 -63.10 29.26 0.65
C ARG A 347 -62.28 29.34 1.94
N ARG A 348 -62.75 30.18 2.88
CA ARG A 348 -62.21 30.39 4.23
C ARG A 348 -63.04 29.62 5.28
N ARG A 349 -62.59 29.70 6.55
CA ARG A 349 -63.26 29.32 7.82
C ARG A 349 -63.27 27.82 8.16
N SER A 350 -63.31 27.38 9.43
CA SER A 350 -62.85 27.95 10.74
C SER A 350 -63.23 27.01 11.90
N ARG A 351 -62.60 27.18 13.09
CA ARG A 351 -63.00 26.69 14.44
C ARG A 351 -62.46 25.33 14.92
N SER A 352 -61.62 25.41 15.96
CA SER A 352 -61.50 24.49 17.11
C SER A 352 -62.77 24.56 17.99
N PRO A 353 -63.03 23.70 19.03
CA PRO A 353 -62.05 23.36 20.09
C PRO A 353 -62.13 21.97 20.79
N ARG A 354 -61.07 21.67 21.56
CA ARG A 354 -61.00 20.94 22.85
C ARG A 354 -61.94 19.74 23.13
N TYR A 355 -61.33 18.60 23.45
CA TYR A 355 -61.57 17.94 24.75
C TYR A 355 -60.24 17.47 25.35
N SER A 356 -60.18 17.31 26.67
CA SER A 356 -58.99 16.91 27.41
C SER A 356 -59.34 15.95 28.55
N ARG A 357 -58.51 14.91 28.74
CA ARG A 357 -58.22 14.30 30.05
C ARG A 357 -57.06 13.29 29.95
N SER A 358 -56.58 12.84 31.10
CA SER A 358 -55.24 12.28 31.27
C SER A 358 -55.15 11.28 32.43
N ARG A 359 -53.98 10.62 32.52
CA ARG A 359 -53.44 9.82 33.64
C ARG A 359 -53.94 8.37 33.84
N SER A 360 -52.95 7.47 33.89
CA SER A 360 -52.88 6.14 34.52
C SER A 360 -52.94 6.26 36.08
N PRO A 361 -52.88 5.20 36.97
CA PRO A 361 -51.93 4.06 36.90
C PRO A 361 -52.20 2.69 37.64
N ARG A 362 -51.51 1.63 37.15
CA ARG A 362 -50.82 0.51 37.91
C ARG A 362 -51.59 -0.56 38.74
N ARG A 363 -50.88 -1.71 38.91
CA ARG A 363 -51.08 -2.91 39.79
C ARG A 363 -52.19 -3.91 39.38
N SER A 364 -52.08 -5.24 39.59
CA SER A 364 -50.93 -6.13 39.92
C SER A 364 -51.26 -7.64 39.78
N ARG A 365 -50.23 -8.51 39.64
CA ARG A 365 -50.01 -9.93 40.11
C ARG A 365 -51.23 -10.79 40.56
N SER A 366 -51.33 -12.12 40.34
CA SER A 366 -50.46 -13.15 39.68
C SER A 366 -51.02 -14.61 39.82
N ARG A 367 -50.60 -15.56 38.94
CA ARG A 367 -50.66 -17.06 39.08
C ARG A 367 -52.07 -17.74 39.06
N THR A 368 -52.34 -19.01 38.71
CA THR A 368 -51.69 -20.15 37.97
C THR A 368 -52.70 -21.32 37.78
N ARG A 369 -52.76 -22.03 36.63
CA ARG A 369 -53.09 -23.50 36.46
C ARG A 369 -53.09 -23.96 34.98
N SER A 370 -52.92 -25.27 34.74
CA SER A 370 -52.80 -25.99 33.44
C SER A 370 -53.09 -27.51 33.61
N PRO A 371 -52.91 -28.43 32.62
CA PRO A 371 -53.19 -28.41 31.17
C PRO A 371 -54.39 -29.33 30.81
N PRO A 372 -54.38 -30.66 30.47
CA PRO A 372 -53.37 -31.63 29.94
C PRO A 372 -53.85 -32.59 28.78
N SER A 373 -53.21 -32.59 27.59
CA SER A 373 -53.25 -33.74 26.63
C SER A 373 -52.19 -33.62 25.50
N ARG A 374 -51.76 -34.69 24.79
CA ARG A 374 -51.29 -36.05 25.19
C ARG A 374 -50.71 -36.80 23.97
N ASP A 375 -49.47 -37.28 24.04
CA ASP A 375 -48.89 -38.57 23.51
C ASP A 375 -47.35 -38.45 23.37
N ARG A 376 -46.52 -39.34 23.96
CA ARG A 376 -46.07 -40.70 23.52
C ARG A 376 -45.19 -40.65 22.25
N ARG A 377 -44.00 -41.28 22.16
CA ARG A 377 -43.28 -42.37 22.88
C ARG A 377 -41.79 -41.96 23.04
N ASP A 378 -40.96 -42.29 24.04
CA ASP A 378 -40.72 -43.48 24.91
C ASP A 378 -39.49 -44.33 24.47
N SER A 379 -38.34 -44.12 25.14
CA SER A 379 -37.16 -45.03 25.26
C SER A 379 -36.14 -44.48 26.29
N PRO A 380 -35.30 -45.30 26.98
CA PRO A 380 -34.91 -44.98 28.37
C PRO A 380 -33.42 -44.66 28.70
N ASP A 381 -33.26 -43.69 29.60
CA ASP A 381 -32.40 -43.60 30.81
C ASP A 381 -31.37 -44.73 31.11
N ARG A 382 -30.05 -44.40 31.12
CA ARG A 382 -29.11 -44.49 32.28
C ARG A 382 -27.66 -44.08 31.90
N ARG A 383 -27.01 -43.11 32.58
CA ARG A 383 -26.33 -43.11 33.91
C ARG A 383 -24.96 -43.82 33.91
N ASP A 384 -23.96 -43.42 34.70
CA ASP A 384 -23.86 -42.42 35.79
C ASP A 384 -22.51 -41.63 35.66
N ARG A 385 -22.30 -40.44 36.25
CA ARG A 385 -21.61 -40.15 37.53
C ARG A 385 -20.37 -41.05 37.82
N SER A 386 -19.28 -40.56 38.42
CA SER A 386 -19.04 -39.35 39.22
C SER A 386 -17.58 -38.84 39.11
N ALA A 387 -17.27 -37.70 39.74
CA ALA A 387 -15.91 -37.14 39.81
C ALA A 387 -15.12 -37.65 41.04
N SER A 388 -13.78 -37.64 40.98
CA SER A 388 -12.92 -36.68 41.71
C SER A 388 -11.46 -37.13 41.96
N ARG A 389 -10.60 -36.14 42.28
CA ARG A 389 -9.36 -36.24 43.11
C ARG A 389 -8.14 -37.03 42.59
N SER A 390 -7.22 -36.29 41.97
CA SER A 390 -5.82 -36.08 42.42
C SER A 390 -5.03 -37.21 43.13
N ARG A 391 -3.86 -37.59 42.56
CA ARG A 391 -2.57 -37.72 43.28
C ARG A 391 -1.41 -38.01 42.31
N SER A 392 -0.20 -37.53 42.64
CA SER A 392 1.05 -37.82 41.92
C SER A 392 1.79 -39.01 42.54
N PRO A 393 2.49 -39.85 41.74
CA PRO A 393 3.57 -40.72 42.21
C PRO A 393 4.97 -40.07 42.07
N PRO A 394 6.03 -40.61 42.72
CA PRO A 394 7.35 -39.97 42.82
C PRO A 394 8.43 -40.52 41.87
N ALA A 395 9.64 -39.97 41.97
CA ALA A 395 10.83 -40.32 41.19
C ALA A 395 11.57 -41.61 41.67
N ARG A 396 12.63 -41.97 40.93
CA ARG A 396 13.74 -42.83 41.39
C ARG A 396 15.09 -42.24 40.97
N GLU A 397 16.12 -42.59 41.71
CA GLU A 397 17.50 -42.11 41.60
C GLU A 397 18.43 -43.22 41.09
N ASP A 398 19.57 -42.81 40.49
CA ASP A 398 20.94 -43.33 40.72
C ASP A 398 21.87 -42.62 39.69
N ALA A 399 22.88 -41.84 40.09
CA ALA A 399 24.21 -42.23 40.61
C ALA A 399 25.19 -42.65 39.48
N SER A 400 26.46 -42.19 39.42
CA SER A 400 27.23 -41.32 40.33
C SER A 400 28.41 -40.60 39.59
N SER A 401 29.05 -39.64 40.27
CA SER A 401 30.26 -38.89 39.82
C SER A 401 31.56 -39.65 40.25
N PRO A 402 32.84 -39.12 40.37
CA PRO A 402 33.26 -37.75 40.75
C PRO A 402 34.63 -37.21 40.21
N ILE A 403 35.09 -36.09 40.81
CA ILE A 403 36.46 -35.51 40.88
C ILE A 403 36.95 -34.64 39.68
N GLY A 404 37.40 -33.38 39.87
CA GLY A 404 37.24 -32.48 41.02
C GLY A 404 38.30 -31.36 41.20
N ARG A 405 38.00 -30.44 42.14
CA ARG A 405 38.85 -29.42 42.80
C ARG A 405 39.19 -28.14 41.96
N ARG A 406 38.85 -26.92 42.42
CA ARG A 406 39.44 -26.03 43.49
C ARG A 406 40.63 -25.23 42.89
N SER A 407 40.79 -23.91 43.10
CA SER A 407 40.59 -23.13 44.34
C SER A 407 40.26 -21.63 44.16
N LYS A 408 40.02 -20.93 45.28
CA LYS A 408 39.84 -19.47 45.39
C LYS A 408 41.14 -18.80 45.87
N SER A 409 41.30 -17.51 45.60
CA SER A 409 42.15 -16.60 46.42
C SER A 409 41.43 -15.25 46.67
N ARG A 410 41.98 -14.44 47.58
CA ARG A 410 41.46 -13.14 48.06
C ARG A 410 42.63 -12.18 48.28
N SER A 411 42.42 -10.89 48.07
CA SER A 411 43.07 -9.79 48.81
C SER A 411 42.29 -8.47 48.59
N ALA A 412 42.61 -7.41 49.33
CA ALA A 412 41.79 -6.18 49.34
C ALA A 412 42.57 -4.89 49.67
N SER A 413 41.98 -3.76 49.25
CA SER A 413 42.08 -2.39 49.79
C SER A 413 43.45 -1.68 49.88
N ARG A 414 43.52 -0.46 49.30
CA ARG A 414 43.80 0.80 50.01
C ARG A 414 43.59 2.05 49.12
N SER A 415 43.25 3.16 49.78
CA SER A 415 43.18 4.56 49.28
C SER A 415 44.02 5.42 50.28
N PRO A 416 44.05 6.78 50.31
CA PRO A 416 43.39 7.80 49.46
C PRO A 416 44.23 9.08 49.12
N SER A 417 43.71 9.96 48.26
CA SER A 417 43.69 11.46 48.35
C SER A 417 43.15 12.02 47.01
N ARG A 418 42.25 13.02 46.90
CA ARG A 418 42.09 14.38 47.47
C ARG A 418 42.91 15.49 46.79
N SER A 419 42.33 16.12 45.77
CA SER A 419 42.41 17.58 45.54
C SER A 419 41.10 18.09 44.90
N ARG A 420 40.89 19.40 44.87
CA ARG A 420 39.68 20.11 44.37
C ARG A 420 40.09 21.50 43.85
N SER A 421 39.18 22.17 43.12
CA SER A 421 39.23 23.59 42.70
C SER A 421 40.04 23.87 41.41
N ARG A 422 39.72 24.88 40.59
CA ARG A 422 38.49 25.72 40.49
C ARG A 422 38.37 26.37 39.09
N SER A 423 37.25 27.06 38.86
CA SER A 423 37.03 28.09 37.84
C SER A 423 38.08 29.24 37.90
N ASN A 424 38.22 30.16 36.94
CA ASN A 424 37.23 30.67 35.98
C ASN A 424 37.85 31.39 34.76
N SER A 425 37.04 31.60 33.72
CA SER A 425 37.02 32.72 32.74
C SER A 425 38.26 33.62 32.51
N ARG A 426 38.65 33.77 31.24
CA ARG A 426 38.49 35.05 30.54
C ARG A 426 38.31 34.85 29.04
#